data_AF-A0A7E4UW59-F1
#
_entry.id   AF-A0A7E4UW59-F1
#
_cell.length_a   1.000
_cell.length_b   1.000
_cell.length_c   1.000
_cell.angle_alpha   90.00
_cell.angle_beta   90.00
_cell.angle_gamma   90.00
#
_symmetry.space_group_name_H-M   'P 1'
#
loop_
_entity.id
_entity.type
_entity.pdbx_description
1 polymer ?
#
loop_
_entity_poly.entity_id
_entity_poly.type
_entity_poly.pdbx_seq_one_letter_code
_entity_poly.pdbx_strand_id
1 'polypeptide(L)'
;MRGLTLVLVVLASTTLASEPNGIFDDLVEHTPVEVLPQLVTSNSAFGLCPSEAYINYYNQVWETSLGFDSSLTWRNASSLWVRVRQMIKSGDLATFQKLCASRDKFYFNMGQILYYQCINIFSFLQYTQDIKTAATYVRMWQHLDFYCNVGFEQLLSPGTYACVVTASANEGCVNAYQASVNYTNPCPAVEQYMNCEKGLFDTACGAPNGYYACEDTRLGYGAYCSNLRCNV
;
A
#
# COMPACT_ATOMS: atom_id res chain seq x y z
N MET A 1 -7.63 -56.78 15.27
CA MET A 1 -8.45 -55.77 14.58
C MET A 1 -8.04 -54.39 15.08
N ARG A 2 -7.57 -53.56 14.14
CA ARG A 2 -7.49 -52.08 14.13
C ARG A 2 -6.84 -51.38 15.33
N GLY A 3 -5.55 -51.08 15.17
CA GLY A 3 -4.85 -50.05 15.93
C GLY A 3 -5.37 -48.66 15.55
N LEU A 4 -5.58 -47.82 16.55
CA LEU A 4 -6.03 -46.45 16.42
C LEU A 4 -4.80 -45.56 16.19
N THR A 5 -4.59 -45.12 14.96
CA THR A 5 -3.55 -44.13 14.65
C THR A 5 -4.05 -42.75 15.06
N LEU A 6 -3.45 -42.18 16.09
CA LEU A 6 -3.70 -40.80 16.51
C LEU A 6 -3.05 -39.87 15.47
N VAL A 7 -3.86 -39.26 14.60
CA VAL A 7 -3.39 -38.23 13.67
C VAL A 7 -3.29 -36.92 14.45
N LEU A 8 -2.05 -36.53 14.78
CA LEU A 8 -1.74 -35.20 15.29
C LEU A 8 -1.92 -34.21 14.14
N VAL A 9 -3.05 -33.51 14.10
CA VAL A 9 -3.22 -32.34 13.23
C VAL A 9 -2.46 -31.19 13.88
N VAL A 10 -1.22 -30.95 13.40
CA VAL A 10 -0.50 -29.72 13.71
C VAL A 10 -1.22 -28.60 12.95
N LEU A 11 -2.15 -27.93 13.62
CA LEU A 11 -2.62 -26.62 13.19
C LEU A 11 -1.42 -25.67 13.32
N ALA A 12 -0.67 -25.51 12.23
CA ALA A 12 0.23 -24.39 12.07
C ALA A 12 -0.63 -23.13 11.92
N SER A 13 -1.13 -22.62 13.04
CA SER A 13 -1.48 -21.20 13.14
C SER A 13 -0.16 -20.45 13.01
N THR A 14 0.22 -20.13 11.77
CA THR A 14 1.16 -19.05 11.52
C THR A 14 0.48 -17.79 12.02
N THR A 15 0.73 -17.45 13.28
CA THR A 15 0.69 -16.06 13.69
C THR A 15 1.59 -15.33 12.70
N LEU A 16 0.98 -14.60 11.77
CA LEU A 16 1.69 -13.53 11.06
C LEU A 16 2.22 -12.65 12.18
N ALA A 17 3.49 -12.83 12.54
CA ALA A 17 4.18 -11.87 13.36
C ALA A 17 3.97 -10.52 12.67
N SER A 18 3.40 -9.56 13.39
CA SER A 18 3.30 -8.18 12.95
C SER A 18 4.72 -7.73 12.62
N GLU A 19 5.06 -7.70 11.33
CA GLU A 19 6.37 -7.22 10.91
C GLU A 19 6.46 -5.73 11.24
N PRO A 20 7.63 -5.24 11.67
CA PRO A 20 7.80 -3.86 12.13
C PRO A 20 7.38 -2.85 11.05
N ASN A 21 6.50 -1.93 11.48
CA ASN A 21 5.72 -0.98 10.68
C ASN A 21 6.57 0.16 10.10
N GLY A 22 6.80 0.21 8.78
CA GLY A 22 7.62 1.25 8.13
C GLY A 22 6.93 2.30 7.26
N ILE A 23 7.71 3.14 6.57
CA ILE A 23 7.30 4.07 5.49
C ILE A 23 6.50 3.36 4.38
N PHE A 24 6.69 2.04 4.29
CA PHE A 24 5.98 1.17 3.37
C PHE A 24 4.89 0.38 4.09
N ASP A 25 4.67 0.54 5.39
CA ASP A 25 3.50 -0.02 6.08
C ASP A 25 2.33 0.90 5.90
N ASP A 26 1.31 0.30 5.34
CA ASP A 26 0.18 1.02 4.83
C ASP A 26 -0.69 1.41 6.01
N LEU A 27 -0.94 2.71 6.07
CA LEU A 27 -2.01 3.26 6.86
C LEU A 27 -3.34 2.58 6.53
N VAL A 28 -3.52 1.76 5.48
CA VAL A 28 -4.69 0.86 5.30
C VAL A 28 -4.84 -0.19 6.39
N GLU A 29 -3.77 -0.80 6.87
CA GLU A 29 -3.90 -1.76 7.97
C GLU A 29 -4.29 -1.04 9.27
N HIS A 30 -3.84 0.22 9.40
CA HIS A 30 -4.08 1.07 10.56
C HIS A 30 -5.27 2.03 10.41
N THR A 31 -5.88 2.12 9.22
CA THR A 31 -7.08 2.92 8.96
C THR A 31 -8.23 2.11 9.52
N PRO A 32 -8.90 2.63 10.57
CA PRO A 32 -10.10 1.99 11.09
C PRO A 32 -11.11 1.80 9.95
N VAL A 33 -11.72 0.62 9.86
CA VAL A 33 -12.67 0.30 8.78
C VAL A 33 -13.82 1.30 8.74
N GLU A 34 -14.14 1.92 9.87
CA GLU A 34 -15.15 2.96 10.08
C GLU A 34 -14.83 4.26 9.32
N VAL A 35 -13.55 4.51 9.04
CA VAL A 35 -13.09 5.68 8.27
C VAL A 35 -13.20 5.42 6.76
N LEU A 36 -13.07 4.17 6.33
CA LEU A 36 -13.03 3.82 4.90
C LEU A 36 -14.27 4.29 4.11
N PRO A 37 -15.52 4.12 4.59
CA PRO A 37 -16.69 4.67 3.91
C PRO A 37 -16.65 6.19 3.73
N GLN A 38 -16.04 6.92 4.67
CA GLN A 38 -15.91 8.38 4.59
C GLN A 38 -14.86 8.78 3.55
N LEU A 39 -13.79 8.00 3.40
CA LEU A 39 -12.71 8.24 2.42
C LEU A 39 -13.15 8.03 0.96
N VAL A 40 -14.28 7.35 0.75
CA VAL A 40 -14.87 7.06 -0.54
C VAL A 40 -15.76 8.25 -0.95
N THR A 41 -15.14 9.33 -1.45
CA THR A 41 -15.88 10.49 -1.97
C THR A 41 -15.78 10.55 -3.50
N SER A 42 -16.94 10.57 -4.18
CA SER A 42 -17.18 10.71 -5.64
C SER A 42 -17.29 9.45 -6.52
N ASN A 43 -18.47 9.28 -7.10
CA ASN A 43 -18.98 8.09 -7.81
C ASN A 43 -18.66 8.06 -9.32
N SER A 44 -17.60 8.73 -9.78
CA SER A 44 -17.38 8.97 -11.23
C SER A 44 -16.77 7.79 -11.98
N ALA A 45 -16.23 6.78 -11.28
CA ALA A 45 -15.59 5.61 -11.88
C ALA A 45 -16.46 4.33 -11.87
N PHE A 46 -17.64 4.37 -11.22
CA PHE A 46 -18.49 3.20 -11.06
C PHE A 46 -18.96 2.65 -12.42
N GLY A 47 -18.70 1.36 -12.68
CA GLY A 47 -19.12 0.68 -13.90
C GLY A 47 -18.29 0.96 -15.16
N LEU A 48 -17.16 1.69 -15.06
CA LEU A 48 -16.28 1.94 -16.22
C LEU A 48 -15.26 0.81 -16.46
N CYS A 49 -14.99 -0.01 -15.45
CA CYS A 49 -14.11 -1.16 -15.60
C CYS A 49 -14.81 -2.33 -16.31
N PRO A 50 -14.23 -2.94 -17.36
CA PRO A 50 -14.94 -3.93 -18.20
C PRO A 50 -15.49 -5.15 -17.47
N SER A 51 -14.73 -5.72 -16.52
CA SER A 51 -15.16 -6.84 -15.67
C SER A 51 -14.13 -7.12 -14.56
N GLU A 52 -14.51 -7.87 -13.53
CA GLU A 52 -13.56 -8.40 -12.55
C GLU A 52 -12.51 -9.31 -13.21
N ALA A 53 -12.91 -10.12 -14.20
CA ALA A 53 -12.02 -11.00 -14.95
C ALA A 53 -10.92 -10.23 -15.68
N TYR A 54 -11.22 -9.03 -16.19
CA TYR A 54 -10.26 -8.13 -16.80
C TYR A 54 -9.17 -7.72 -15.80
N ILE A 55 -9.56 -7.30 -14.60
CA ILE A 55 -8.61 -6.92 -13.55
C ILE A 55 -7.74 -8.11 -13.13
N ASN A 56 -8.37 -9.26 -12.89
CA ASN A 56 -7.66 -10.48 -12.47
C ASN A 56 -6.65 -10.95 -13.51
N TYR A 57 -6.96 -10.84 -14.81
CA TYR A 57 -6.03 -11.18 -15.88
C TYR A 57 -4.73 -10.36 -15.78
N TYR A 58 -4.82 -9.03 -15.72
CA TYR A 58 -3.62 -8.19 -15.64
C TYR A 58 -2.88 -8.34 -14.31
N ASN A 59 -3.61 -8.55 -13.21
CA ASN A 59 -3.01 -8.83 -11.91
C ASN A 59 -2.14 -10.10 -11.97
N GLN A 60 -2.68 -11.17 -12.56
CA GLN A 60 -1.96 -12.43 -12.74
C GLN A 60 -0.70 -12.27 -13.60
N VAL A 61 -0.78 -11.50 -14.70
CA VAL A 61 0.37 -11.21 -15.57
C VAL A 61 1.46 -10.47 -14.80
N TRP A 62 1.08 -9.46 -14.01
CA TRP A 62 2.00 -8.68 -13.19
C TRP A 62 2.65 -9.52 -12.08
N GLU A 63 1.87 -10.28 -11.32
CA GLU A 63 2.35 -11.22 -10.30
C GLU A 63 3.37 -12.21 -10.87
N THR A 64 3.03 -12.82 -12.01
CA THR A 64 3.93 -13.78 -12.70
C THR A 64 5.24 -13.10 -13.09
N SER A 65 5.22 -11.85 -13.55
CA SER A 65 6.44 -11.11 -13.92
C SER A 65 7.36 -10.82 -12.72
N LEU A 66 6.80 -10.76 -11.51
CA LEU A 66 7.53 -10.54 -10.27
C LEU A 66 7.95 -11.86 -9.60
N GLY A 67 7.39 -12.99 -10.04
CA GLY A 67 7.59 -14.30 -9.40
C GLY A 67 6.69 -14.52 -8.19
N PHE A 68 5.56 -13.80 -8.11
CA PHE A 68 4.53 -14.02 -7.10
C PHE A 68 3.66 -15.23 -7.47
N ASP A 69 2.87 -15.69 -6.50
CA ASP A 69 1.90 -16.76 -6.72
C ASP A 69 0.77 -16.24 -7.61
N SER A 70 0.64 -16.79 -8.81
CA SER A 70 -0.32 -16.38 -9.83
C SER A 70 -1.77 -16.82 -9.55
N SER A 71 -2.00 -17.47 -8.40
CA SER A 71 -3.35 -17.72 -7.86
C SER A 71 -3.88 -16.55 -7.02
N LEU A 72 -3.02 -15.59 -6.67
CA LEU A 72 -3.44 -14.39 -5.98
C LEU A 72 -4.25 -13.49 -6.92
N THR A 73 -5.18 -12.76 -6.32
CA THR A 73 -6.00 -11.77 -7.01
C THR A 73 -6.00 -10.49 -6.19
N TRP A 74 -6.64 -9.44 -6.71
CA TRP A 74 -6.88 -8.23 -5.92
C TRP A 74 -7.62 -8.51 -4.59
N ARG A 75 -8.36 -9.62 -4.49
CA ARG A 75 -9.03 -10.04 -3.25
C ARG A 75 -8.04 -10.45 -2.16
N ASN A 76 -6.80 -10.76 -2.52
CA ASN A 76 -5.70 -11.06 -1.60
C ASN A 76 -4.81 -9.83 -1.35
N ALA A 77 -5.41 -8.63 -1.34
CA ALA A 77 -4.70 -7.35 -1.30
C ALA A 77 -3.63 -7.26 -0.20
N SER A 78 -3.92 -7.68 1.03
CA SER A 78 -2.93 -7.67 2.12
C SER A 78 -1.73 -8.57 1.83
N SER A 79 -1.97 -9.77 1.29
CA SER A 79 -0.89 -10.69 0.91
C SER A 79 -0.06 -10.16 -0.26
N LEU A 80 -0.69 -9.52 -1.23
CA LEU A 80 0.01 -8.85 -2.33
C LEU A 80 0.86 -7.70 -1.82
N TRP A 81 0.29 -6.90 -0.92
CA TRP A 81 0.99 -5.77 -0.35
C TRP A 81 2.23 -6.20 0.44
N VAL A 82 2.13 -7.24 1.28
CA VAL A 82 3.30 -7.81 1.97
C VAL A 82 4.43 -8.18 0.99
N ARG A 83 4.10 -8.80 -0.15
CA ARG A 83 5.11 -9.18 -1.16
C ARG A 83 5.74 -7.97 -1.85
N VAL A 84 4.92 -6.97 -2.20
CA VAL A 84 5.41 -5.69 -2.75
C VAL A 84 6.35 -5.02 -1.75
N ARG A 85 5.96 -4.94 -0.49
CA ARG A 85 6.78 -4.37 0.58
C ARG A 85 8.09 -5.11 0.76
N GLN A 86 8.10 -6.44 0.68
CA GLN A 86 9.34 -7.21 0.75
C GLN A 86 10.30 -6.85 -0.38
N MET A 87 9.78 -6.59 -1.59
CA MET A 87 10.62 -6.13 -2.70
C MET A 87 11.18 -4.73 -2.44
N ILE A 88 10.38 -3.81 -1.91
CA ILE A 88 10.80 -2.44 -1.59
C ILE A 88 11.76 -2.40 -0.39
N LYS A 89 11.51 -3.20 0.65
CA LYS A 89 12.35 -3.27 1.87
C LYS A 89 13.57 -4.19 1.69
N SER A 90 13.77 -4.78 0.51
CA SER A 90 14.87 -5.72 0.24
C SER A 90 16.26 -5.09 0.41
N GLY A 91 16.36 -3.75 0.33
CA GLY A 91 17.64 -3.05 0.29
C GLY A 91 18.41 -3.25 -1.03
N ASP A 92 17.88 -4.06 -1.96
CA ASP A 92 18.41 -4.25 -3.31
C ASP A 92 17.73 -3.30 -4.30
N LEU A 93 18.52 -2.38 -4.85
CA LEU A 93 18.02 -1.40 -5.81
C LEU A 93 17.55 -2.06 -7.12
N ALA A 94 18.17 -3.17 -7.54
CA ALA A 94 17.75 -3.88 -8.75
C ALA A 94 16.37 -4.51 -8.57
N THR A 95 16.10 -5.08 -7.39
CA THR A 95 14.76 -5.59 -7.02
C THR A 95 13.71 -4.49 -7.04
N PHE A 96 14.00 -3.31 -6.49
CA PHE A 96 13.10 -2.15 -6.56
C PHE A 96 12.87 -1.66 -8.00
N GLN A 97 13.93 -1.54 -8.80
CA GLN A 97 13.82 -1.17 -10.21
C GLN A 97 12.99 -2.19 -11.01
N LYS A 98 13.12 -3.48 -10.72
CA LYS A 98 12.30 -4.54 -11.33
C LYS A 98 10.82 -4.36 -10.97
N LEU A 99 10.51 -4.06 -9.71
CA LEU A 99 9.15 -3.76 -9.25
C LEU A 99 8.56 -2.58 -10.03
N CYS A 100 9.31 -1.48 -10.15
CA CYS A 100 8.86 -0.30 -10.89
C CYS A 100 8.67 -0.55 -12.38
N ALA A 101 9.61 -1.24 -13.04
CA ALA A 101 9.46 -1.62 -14.44
C ALA A 101 8.24 -2.55 -14.67
N SER A 102 7.91 -3.40 -13.70
CA SER A 102 6.72 -4.26 -13.76
C SER A 102 5.42 -3.46 -13.56
N ARG A 103 5.40 -2.51 -12.62
CA ARG A 103 4.27 -1.57 -12.45
C ARG A 103 3.99 -0.80 -13.73
N ASP A 104 5.02 -0.30 -14.41
CA ASP A 104 4.82 0.43 -15.68
C ASP A 104 4.21 -0.47 -16.74
N LYS A 105 4.69 -1.71 -16.87
CA LYS A 105 4.08 -2.69 -17.78
C LYS A 105 2.63 -2.98 -17.44
N PHE A 106 2.27 -3.08 -16.16
CA PHE A 106 0.88 -3.24 -15.74
C PHE A 106 0.02 -2.05 -16.21
N TYR A 107 0.46 -0.81 -15.91
CA TYR A 107 -0.19 0.42 -16.36
C TYR A 107 -0.39 0.46 -17.90
N PHE A 108 0.65 0.13 -18.66
CA PHE A 108 0.59 0.13 -20.13
C PHE A 108 -0.28 -0.98 -20.69
N ASN A 109 -0.15 -2.21 -20.18
CA ASN A 109 -0.87 -3.38 -20.70
C ASN A 109 -2.38 -3.29 -20.45
N MET A 110 -2.76 -2.73 -19.31
CA MET A 110 -4.15 -2.46 -18.96
C MET A 110 -4.72 -1.27 -19.75
N GLY A 111 -3.86 -0.40 -20.27
CA GLY A 111 -4.26 0.81 -20.97
C GLY A 111 -4.51 1.97 -20.00
N GLN A 112 -3.89 3.11 -20.27
CA GLN A 112 -3.80 4.25 -19.34
C GLN A 112 -5.16 4.71 -18.80
N ILE A 113 -6.17 4.83 -19.68
CA ILE A 113 -7.52 5.26 -19.29
C ILE A 113 -8.19 4.20 -18.41
N LEU A 114 -8.10 2.93 -18.81
CA LEU A 114 -8.70 1.82 -18.09
C LEU A 114 -8.02 1.57 -16.74
N TYR A 115 -6.71 1.82 -16.63
CA TYR A 115 -5.99 1.75 -15.35
C TYR A 115 -6.65 2.65 -14.30
N TYR A 116 -6.81 3.95 -14.57
CA TYR A 116 -7.41 4.87 -13.60
C TYR A 116 -8.90 4.60 -13.34
N GLN A 117 -9.61 4.01 -14.31
CA GLN A 117 -11.01 3.64 -14.15
C GLN A 117 -11.16 2.37 -13.29
N CYS A 118 -10.32 1.37 -13.50
CA CYS A 118 -10.41 0.07 -12.83
C CYS A 118 -9.64 0.01 -11.50
N ILE A 119 -8.46 0.61 -11.40
CA ILE A 119 -7.65 0.70 -10.17
C ILE A 119 -8.19 1.86 -9.34
N ASN A 120 -9.44 1.69 -8.94
CA ASN A 120 -10.24 2.66 -8.24
C ASN A 120 -11.17 1.92 -7.29
N ILE A 121 -11.32 2.42 -6.05
CA ILE A 121 -12.09 1.72 -5.02
C ILE A 121 -13.53 1.44 -5.46
N PHE A 122 -14.18 2.38 -6.16
CA PHE A 122 -15.55 2.23 -6.67
C PHE A 122 -15.68 1.09 -7.69
N SER A 123 -14.64 0.86 -8.50
CA SER A 123 -14.59 -0.27 -9.44
C SER A 123 -14.43 -1.62 -8.76
N PHE A 124 -13.99 -1.68 -7.50
CA PHE A 124 -13.94 -2.93 -6.73
C PHE A 124 -15.20 -3.13 -5.89
N LEU A 125 -15.82 -2.06 -5.39
CA LEU A 125 -17.05 -2.13 -4.59
C LEU A 125 -18.27 -2.66 -5.36
N GLN A 126 -18.23 -2.69 -6.70
CA GLN A 126 -19.22 -3.43 -7.49
C GLN A 126 -19.09 -4.97 -7.38
N TYR A 127 -17.93 -5.47 -6.92
CA TYR A 127 -17.59 -6.90 -6.82
C TYR A 127 -17.39 -7.40 -5.38
N THR A 128 -17.36 -6.50 -4.39
CA THR A 128 -17.18 -6.87 -2.97
C THR A 128 -17.85 -5.88 -2.03
N GLN A 129 -18.24 -6.36 -0.86
CA GLN A 129 -18.62 -5.53 0.30
C GLN A 129 -17.44 -5.28 1.24
N ASP A 130 -16.30 -5.94 1.00
CA ASP A 130 -15.07 -5.73 1.76
C ASP A 130 -14.35 -4.46 1.28
N ILE A 131 -14.74 -3.33 1.88
CA ILE A 131 -14.13 -2.03 1.60
C ILE A 131 -12.65 -2.04 1.96
N LYS A 132 -12.24 -2.79 3.00
CA LYS A 132 -10.84 -2.85 3.42
C LYS A 132 -9.97 -3.46 2.33
N THR A 133 -10.35 -4.64 1.82
CA THR A 133 -9.62 -5.27 0.71
C THR A 133 -9.54 -4.38 -0.52
N ALA A 134 -10.66 -3.74 -0.92
CA ALA A 134 -10.68 -2.83 -2.06
C ALA A 134 -9.75 -1.62 -1.85
N ALA A 135 -9.78 -1.02 -0.66
CA ALA A 135 -8.92 0.11 -0.30
C ALA A 135 -7.44 -0.29 -0.26
N THR A 136 -7.10 -1.44 0.32
CA THR A 136 -5.73 -1.97 0.36
C THR A 136 -5.16 -2.12 -1.04
N TYR A 137 -5.94 -2.74 -1.95
CA TYR A 137 -5.46 -2.99 -3.29
C TYR A 137 -5.21 -1.69 -4.07
N VAL A 138 -6.15 -0.74 -3.99
CA VAL A 138 -6.02 0.55 -4.70
C VAL A 138 -4.88 1.38 -4.12
N ARG A 139 -4.74 1.45 -2.80
CA ARG A 139 -3.66 2.21 -2.16
C ARG A 139 -2.28 1.62 -2.41
N MET A 140 -2.14 0.29 -2.42
CA MET A 140 -0.90 -0.36 -2.89
C MET A 140 -0.46 0.21 -4.24
N TRP A 141 -1.38 0.32 -5.20
CA TRP A 141 -1.07 0.89 -6.51
C TRP A 141 -0.75 2.39 -6.44
N GLN A 142 -1.44 3.18 -5.63
CA GLN A 142 -1.13 4.60 -5.43
C GLN A 142 0.28 4.81 -4.87
N HIS A 143 0.70 3.99 -3.91
CA HIS A 143 2.06 4.02 -3.36
C HIS A 143 3.09 3.59 -4.41
N LEU A 144 2.84 2.51 -5.16
CA LEU A 144 3.69 2.11 -6.28
C LEU A 144 3.80 3.22 -7.34
N ASP A 145 2.71 3.91 -7.65
CA ASP A 145 2.68 5.04 -8.58
C ASP A 145 3.57 6.18 -8.08
N PHE A 146 3.57 6.46 -6.78
CA PHE A 146 4.46 7.43 -6.18
C PHE A 146 5.92 6.99 -6.25
N TYR A 147 6.25 5.83 -5.69
CA TYR A 147 7.62 5.33 -5.57
C TYR A 147 8.30 5.18 -6.93
N CYS A 148 7.57 4.72 -7.93
CA CYS A 148 8.11 4.43 -9.25
C CYS A 148 8.04 5.61 -10.23
N ASN A 149 7.44 6.74 -9.84
CA ASN A 149 7.47 7.97 -10.65
C ASN A 149 8.06 9.12 -9.84
N VAL A 150 7.20 9.91 -9.17
CA VAL A 150 7.60 11.16 -8.50
C VAL A 150 8.67 10.92 -7.43
N GLY A 151 8.57 9.80 -6.71
CA GLY A 151 9.51 9.39 -5.68
C GLY A 151 10.77 8.68 -6.18
N PHE A 152 10.83 8.33 -7.46
CA PHE A 152 11.85 7.44 -7.99
C PHE A 152 13.25 8.06 -7.97
N GLU A 153 13.37 9.33 -8.40
CA GLU A 153 14.64 10.05 -8.40
C GLU A 153 15.20 10.22 -6.98
N GLN A 154 14.33 10.46 -6.00
CA GLN A 154 14.73 10.54 -4.60
C GLN A 154 15.31 9.21 -4.13
N LEU A 155 14.63 8.10 -4.40
CA LEU A 155 15.12 6.77 -4.00
C LEU A 155 16.40 6.36 -4.75
N LEU A 156 16.60 6.78 -6.00
CA LEU A 156 17.84 6.49 -6.74
C LEU A 156 19.07 7.26 -6.26
N SER A 157 18.89 8.29 -5.44
CA SER A 157 20.00 9.07 -4.93
C SER A 157 20.94 8.20 -4.06
N PRO A 158 22.27 8.27 -4.24
CA PRO A 158 23.21 7.40 -3.52
C PRO A 158 22.99 7.45 -2.00
N GLY A 159 22.89 6.28 -1.37
CA GLY A 159 22.67 6.16 0.08
C GLY A 159 21.24 6.46 0.55
N THR A 160 20.39 7.06 -0.30
CA THR A 160 19.01 7.42 0.07
C THR A 160 18.13 6.20 0.21
N TYR A 161 18.12 5.31 -0.80
CA TYR A 161 17.34 4.08 -0.73
C TYR A 161 17.63 3.25 0.52
N ALA A 162 18.92 3.02 0.81
CA ALA A 162 19.34 2.29 2.00
C ALA A 162 18.86 2.99 3.29
N CYS A 163 19.02 4.32 3.37
CA CYS A 163 18.55 5.08 4.53
C CYS A 163 17.04 4.97 4.70
N VAL A 164 16.27 5.23 3.64
CA VAL A 164 14.81 5.24 3.67
C VAL A 164 14.24 3.87 4.04
N VAL A 165 14.81 2.79 3.49
CA VAL A 165 14.44 1.42 3.86
C VAL A 165 14.75 1.13 5.33
N THR A 166 15.86 1.63 5.89
CA THR A 166 16.21 1.38 7.30
C THR A 166 15.51 2.29 8.31
N ALA A 167 15.19 3.53 7.94
CA ALA A 167 14.45 4.47 8.77
C ALA A 167 12.96 4.09 8.89
N SER A 168 12.51 3.09 8.13
CA SER A 168 11.13 2.63 8.01
C SER A 168 10.66 1.79 9.22
N ALA A 169 10.70 2.35 10.43
CA ALA A 169 10.03 1.75 11.58
C ALA A 169 9.65 2.78 12.66
N ASN A 170 8.38 3.23 12.71
CA ASN A 170 7.89 3.90 13.92
C ASN A 170 6.45 3.54 14.26
N GLU A 171 6.32 2.42 14.98
CA GLU A 171 5.11 2.04 15.69
C GLU A 171 4.53 3.19 16.53
N GLY A 172 5.37 4.10 17.04
CA GLY A 172 4.95 5.28 17.78
C GLY A 172 4.09 6.25 16.96
N CYS A 173 4.44 6.54 15.69
CA CYS A 173 3.62 7.41 14.85
C CYS A 173 2.26 6.75 14.55
N VAL A 174 2.28 5.46 14.22
CA VAL A 174 1.08 4.66 13.97
C VAL A 174 0.18 4.60 15.22
N ASN A 175 0.74 4.28 16.38
CA ASN A 175 0.00 4.20 17.64
C ASN A 175 -0.60 5.56 18.01
N ALA A 176 0.13 6.65 17.79
CA ALA A 176 -0.38 8.01 18.02
C ALA A 176 -1.55 8.35 17.09
N TYR A 177 -1.47 7.99 15.80
CA TYR A 177 -2.56 8.15 14.85
C TYR A 177 -3.80 7.35 15.26
N GLN A 178 -3.63 6.06 15.58
CA GLN A 178 -4.74 5.19 16.01
C GLN A 178 -5.42 5.70 17.28
N ALA A 179 -4.66 6.29 18.20
CA ALA A 179 -5.19 6.88 19.42
C ALA A 179 -5.91 8.23 19.21
N SER A 180 -5.57 8.98 18.15
CA SER A 180 -6.06 10.35 17.94
C SER A 180 -7.12 10.47 16.83
N VAL A 181 -7.29 9.46 15.99
CA VAL A 181 -8.17 9.53 14.83
C VAL A 181 -9.65 9.66 15.24
N ASN A 182 -10.28 10.72 14.78
CA ASN A 182 -11.73 10.89 14.82
C ASN A 182 -12.33 10.36 13.52
N TYR A 183 -13.24 9.39 13.59
CA TYR A 183 -13.76 8.73 12.39
C TYR A 183 -14.63 9.62 11.50
N THR A 184 -15.20 10.70 12.05
CA THR A 184 -15.98 11.69 11.30
C THR A 184 -15.12 12.78 10.66
N ASN A 185 -13.92 13.00 11.18
CA ASN A 185 -12.95 13.94 10.62
C ASN A 185 -11.51 13.46 10.89
N PRO A 186 -11.00 12.50 10.10
CA PRO A 186 -9.67 11.93 10.30
C PRO A 186 -8.52 12.90 9.94
N CYS A 187 -8.78 13.96 9.17
CA CYS A 187 -7.72 14.78 8.56
C CYS A 187 -6.73 15.43 9.55
N PRO A 188 -7.14 15.94 10.73
CA PRO A 188 -6.19 16.44 11.73
C PRO A 188 -5.25 15.36 12.27
N ALA A 189 -5.75 14.13 12.47
CA ALA A 189 -4.92 13.01 12.92
C ALA A 189 -3.96 12.54 11.83
N VAL A 190 -4.41 12.56 10.56
CA VAL A 190 -3.55 12.29 9.40
C VAL A 190 -2.44 13.33 9.29
N GLU A 191 -2.74 14.62 9.48
CA GLU A 191 -1.71 15.67 9.45
C GLU A 191 -0.67 15.48 10.57
N GLN A 192 -1.09 15.10 11.77
CA GLN A 192 -0.17 14.76 12.86
C GLN A 192 0.71 13.55 12.50
N TYR A 193 0.11 12.52 11.90
CA TYR A 193 0.84 11.34 11.46
C TYR A 193 1.88 11.67 10.38
N MET A 194 1.50 12.44 9.36
CA MET A 194 2.41 12.92 8.31
C MET A 194 3.61 13.68 8.89
N ASN A 195 3.37 14.57 9.85
CA ASN A 195 4.44 15.34 10.49
C ASN A 195 5.33 14.47 11.39
N CYS A 196 4.76 13.44 12.02
CA CYS A 196 5.51 12.46 12.80
C CYS A 196 6.49 11.68 11.91
N GLU A 197 5.98 11.11 10.81
CA GLU A 197 6.80 10.41 9.81
C GLU A 197 7.87 11.35 9.24
N LYS A 198 7.49 12.56 8.81
CA LYS A 198 8.44 13.57 8.32
C LYS A 198 9.61 13.77 9.28
N GLY A 199 9.32 14.00 10.56
CA GLY A 199 10.35 14.30 11.57
C GLY A 199 11.37 13.16 11.76
N LEU A 200 10.93 11.91 11.61
CA LEU A 200 11.83 10.74 11.69
C LEU A 200 12.78 10.70 10.50
N PHE A 201 12.26 10.87 9.29
CA PHE A 201 13.05 10.84 8.08
C PHE A 201 13.93 12.08 7.93
N ASP A 202 13.47 13.25 8.38
CA ASP A 202 14.30 14.46 8.52
C ASP A 202 15.53 14.17 9.41
N THR A 203 15.31 13.51 10.54
CA THR A 203 16.37 13.21 11.52
C THR A 203 17.32 12.11 11.03
N ALA A 204 16.77 11.05 10.44
CA ALA A 204 17.55 9.87 10.05
C ALA A 204 18.25 10.04 8.69
N CYS A 205 17.56 10.66 7.73
CA CYS A 205 17.95 10.68 6.32
C CYS A 205 18.02 12.10 5.73
N GLY A 206 17.71 13.15 6.51
CA GLY A 206 17.73 14.54 6.08
C GLY A 206 16.41 15.05 5.48
N ALA A 207 16.28 16.37 5.42
CA ALA A 207 15.04 17.07 5.07
C ALA A 207 14.34 16.61 3.76
N PRO A 208 15.06 16.34 2.65
CA PRO A 208 14.42 15.84 1.43
C PRO A 208 13.69 14.49 1.62
N ASN A 209 14.22 13.64 2.51
CA ASN A 209 13.63 12.34 2.81
C ASN A 209 12.44 12.44 3.76
N GLY A 210 12.40 13.44 4.65
CA GLY A 210 11.19 13.73 5.41
C GLY A 210 10.06 14.26 4.53
N TYR A 211 10.36 15.16 3.58
CA TYR A 211 9.37 15.58 2.60
C TYR A 211 8.82 14.39 1.80
N TYR A 212 9.70 13.48 1.36
CA TYR A 212 9.31 12.25 0.69
C TYR A 212 8.36 11.37 1.54
N ALA A 213 8.71 11.13 2.81
CA ALA A 213 7.89 10.35 3.76
C ALA A 213 6.49 10.96 3.96
N CYS A 214 6.48 12.29 4.07
CA CYS A 214 5.24 13.05 4.20
C CYS A 214 4.36 12.92 2.96
N GLU A 215 4.92 13.08 1.76
CA GLU A 215 4.16 13.00 0.51
C GLU A 215 3.60 11.59 0.28
N ASP A 216 4.38 10.55 0.60
CA ASP A 216 3.90 9.19 0.55
C ASP A 216 2.68 8.97 1.44
N THR A 217 2.77 9.44 2.69
CA THR A 217 1.64 9.40 3.64
C THR A 217 0.45 10.22 3.13
N ARG A 218 0.70 11.41 2.58
CA ARG A 218 -0.34 12.30 2.04
C ARG A 218 -1.15 11.62 0.95
N LEU A 219 -0.52 10.84 0.08
CA LEU A 219 -1.19 10.19 -1.05
C LEU A 219 -2.24 9.17 -0.59
N GLY A 220 -2.01 8.45 0.52
CA GLY A 220 -2.98 7.53 1.09
C GLY A 220 -4.29 8.22 1.56
N TYR A 221 -4.25 9.53 1.82
CA TYR A 221 -5.37 10.31 2.37
C TYR A 221 -5.83 11.49 1.52
N GLY A 222 -5.06 11.88 0.50
CA GLY A 222 -5.26 13.13 -0.24
C GLY A 222 -6.59 13.21 -0.97
N ALA A 223 -7.19 12.06 -1.31
CA ALA A 223 -8.53 12.00 -1.91
C ALA A 223 -9.64 12.51 -0.96
N TYR A 224 -9.44 12.41 0.35
CA TYR A 224 -10.41 12.83 1.37
C TYR A 224 -9.95 14.07 2.14
N CYS A 225 -8.66 14.15 2.44
CA CYS A 225 -8.04 15.27 3.12
C CYS A 225 -7.30 16.16 2.12
N SER A 226 -8.07 16.84 1.27
CA SER A 226 -7.55 17.63 0.14
C SER A 226 -6.64 18.80 0.54
N ASN A 227 -6.68 19.22 1.80
CA ASN A 227 -5.92 20.35 2.33
C ASN A 227 -4.59 19.94 2.99
N LEU A 228 -4.27 18.64 3.06
CA LEU A 228 -2.99 18.19 3.58
C LEU A 228 -1.84 18.71 2.71
N ARG A 229 -0.76 19.15 3.34
CA ARG A 229 0.44 19.66 2.67
C ARG A 229 1.68 19.16 3.38
N CYS A 230 2.71 18.83 2.61
CA CYS A 230 4.04 18.59 3.13
C CYS A 230 4.85 19.88 2.98
N ASN A 231 5.14 20.52 4.10
CA ASN A 231 6.00 21.69 4.12
C ASN A 231 7.46 21.24 4.09
N VAL A 232 8.31 21.99 3.40
CA VAL A 232 9.76 21.78 3.33
C VAL A 232 10.42 22.30 4.61
#